data_AF-A0A3N9S291-F1
#
_entry.id   AF-A0A3N9S291-F1
#
_cell.length_a   1.000
_cell.length_b   1.000
_cell.length_c   1.000
_cell.angle_alpha   90.00
_cell.angle_beta   90.00
_cell.angle_gamma   90.00
#
_symmetry.space_group_name_H-M   'P 1'
#
loop_
_entity.id
_entity.type
_entity.pdbx_description
1 polymer ?
#
loop_
_entity_poly.entity_id
_entity_poly.type
_entity_poly.pdbx_seq_one_letter_code
_entity_poly.pdbx_strand_id
1 'polypeptide(L)'
;MAHDPILDPLFVESFNADLEALGSPARIAKTDLSSSADMFELLDDEGQFVTLFPAEATPEITAAAYRLYAQGLHHGLRAGEELAWSKLRHLIGVAPTER
;
A
#
# COMPACT_ATOMS: atom_id res chain seq x y z
N MET A 1 -30.09 9.81 16.12
CA MET A 1 -29.41 10.90 15.38
C MET A 1 -28.55 10.21 14.35
N ALA A 2 -28.78 10.46 13.06
CA ALA A 2 -27.97 9.85 12.01
C ALA A 2 -26.55 10.42 12.16
N HIS A 3 -25.57 9.54 12.35
CA HIS A 3 -24.16 9.92 12.31
C HIS A 3 -23.90 10.44 10.90
N ASP A 4 -23.52 11.71 10.75
CA ASP A 4 -23.03 12.18 9.45
C ASP A 4 -21.84 11.29 9.07
N PRO A 5 -21.80 10.75 7.85
CA PRO A 5 -20.70 9.90 7.44
C PRO A 5 -19.43 10.76 7.40
N ILE A 6 -18.47 10.44 8.26
CA ILE A 6 -17.15 11.10 8.34
C ILE A 6 -16.47 11.08 6.95
N LEU A 7 -16.73 10.03 6.17
CA LEU A 7 -16.18 9.79 4.85
C LEU A 7 -17.13 10.27 3.74
N ASP A 8 -17.30 11.58 3.62
CA ASP A 8 -17.90 12.18 2.44
C ASP A 8 -16.86 12.33 1.29
N PRO A 9 -17.28 12.65 0.05
CA PRO A 9 -16.34 12.82 -1.06
C PRO A 9 -15.32 13.95 -0.85
N LEU A 10 -15.69 15.02 -0.14
CA LEU A 10 -14.80 16.15 0.14
C LEU A 10 -13.70 15.77 1.12
N PHE A 11 -14.02 14.95 2.14
CA PHE A 11 -13.04 14.38 3.05
C PHE A 11 -11.99 13.57 2.28
N VAL A 12 -12.43 12.68 1.39
CA VAL A 12 -11.53 11.85 0.59
C VAL A 12 -10.63 12.72 -0.29
N GLU A 13 -11.18 13.76 -0.91
CA GLU A 13 -10.43 14.69 -1.75
C GLU A 13 -9.40 15.48 -0.93
N SER A 14 -9.79 16.08 0.19
CA SER A 14 -8.88 16.88 1.04
C SER A 14 -7.76 16.02 1.63
N PHE A 15 -8.10 14.83 2.12
CA PHE A 15 -7.11 13.91 2.70
C PHE A 15 -6.09 13.46 1.66
N ASN A 16 -6.54 13.17 0.43
CA ASN A 16 -5.66 12.80 -0.67
C ASN A 16 -4.76 13.97 -1.12
N ALA A 17 -5.25 15.22 -1.04
CA ALA A 17 -4.43 16.39 -1.27
C ALA A 17 -3.37 16.58 -0.17
N ASP A 18 -3.71 16.32 1.09
CA ASP A 18 -2.77 16.37 2.21
C ASP A 18 -1.69 15.29 2.10
N LEU A 19 -2.05 14.06 1.72
CA LEU A 19 -1.09 12.99 1.44
C LEU A 19 -0.10 13.38 0.32
N GLU A 20 -0.61 14.00 -0.74
CA GLU A 20 0.21 14.50 -1.84
C GLU A 20 1.16 15.62 -1.38
N ALA A 21 0.68 16.55 -0.56
CA ALA A 21 1.50 17.60 0.05
C ALA A 21 2.61 17.04 0.97
N LEU A 22 2.36 15.88 1.59
CA LEU A 22 3.36 15.13 2.38
C LEU A 22 4.33 14.30 1.51
N GLY A 23 4.17 14.32 0.19
CA GLY A 23 4.94 13.51 -0.75
C GLY A 23 4.68 11.99 -0.61
N SER A 24 3.51 11.61 -0.11
CA SER A 24 3.06 10.22 -0.06
C SER A 24 2.38 9.88 -1.39
N PRO A 25 2.75 8.77 -2.05
CA PRO A 25 2.07 8.35 -3.28
C PRO A 25 0.79 7.54 -2.99
N ALA A 26 0.53 7.20 -1.72
CA ALA A 26 -0.68 6.51 -1.29
C ALA A 26 -1.93 7.38 -1.49
N ARG A 27 -3.07 6.72 -1.68
CA ARG A 27 -4.39 7.37 -1.75
C ARG A 27 -5.35 6.70 -0.77
N ILE A 28 -6.41 7.40 -0.40
CA ILE A 28 -7.53 6.85 0.35
C ILE A 28 -8.79 6.77 -0.53
N ALA A 29 -9.61 5.75 -0.30
CA ALA A 29 -10.92 5.60 -0.94
C ALA A 29 -11.97 5.18 0.08
N LYS A 30 -13.24 5.42 -0.24
CA LYS A 30 -14.35 4.87 0.55
C LYS A 30 -14.32 3.35 0.46
N THR A 31 -14.61 2.69 1.56
CA THR A 31 -14.68 1.23 1.59
C THR A 31 -16.09 0.72 1.45
N ASP A 32 -16.27 -0.30 0.61
CA ASP A 32 -17.47 -1.15 0.62
C ASP A 32 -17.24 -2.43 1.45
N LEU A 33 -16.02 -2.63 1.96
CA LEU A 33 -15.59 -3.84 2.69
C LEU A 33 -15.95 -3.81 4.18
N SER A 34 -16.38 -2.66 4.68
CA SER A 34 -16.78 -2.47 6.08
C SER A 34 -18.13 -1.77 6.15
N SER A 35 -19.01 -2.24 7.04
CA SER A 35 -20.24 -1.52 7.37
C SER A 35 -19.98 -0.33 8.32
N SER A 36 -18.75 -0.19 8.83
CA SER A 36 -18.35 0.96 9.64
C SER A 36 -17.98 2.12 8.74
N ALA A 37 -18.68 3.25 8.88
CA ALA A 37 -18.40 4.50 8.18
C ALA A 37 -17.10 5.18 8.67
N ASP A 38 -16.41 4.58 9.65
CA ASP A 38 -15.23 5.14 10.31
C ASP A 38 -13.93 4.50 9.76
N MET A 39 -13.97 3.84 8.61
CA MET A 39 -12.79 3.22 7.99
C MET A 39 -12.72 3.56 6.51
N PHE A 40 -11.52 3.86 6.00
CA PHE A 40 -11.26 4.02 4.57
C PHE A 40 -10.28 2.96 4.08
N GLU A 41 -10.25 2.74 2.76
CA GLU A 41 -9.24 1.91 2.10
C GLU A 41 -7.98 2.73 1.88
N LEU A 42 -6.84 2.23 2.36
CA LEU A 42 -5.54 2.72 1.96
C LEU A 42 -5.14 2.01 0.67
N LEU A 43 -4.88 2.78 -0.37
CA LEU A 43 -4.45 2.33 -1.67
C LEU A 43 -2.98 2.67 -1.91
N ASP A 44 -2.26 1.79 -2.59
CA ASP A 44 -0.92 2.09 -3.08
C ASP A 44 -0.95 2.99 -4.32
N ASP A 45 0.23 3.26 -4.87
CA ASP A 45 0.42 4.14 -6.02
C ASP A 45 -0.14 3.58 -7.33
N GLU A 46 -0.44 2.28 -7.38
CA GLU A 46 -1.15 1.62 -8.48
C GLU A 46 -2.67 1.53 -8.22
N GLY A 47 -3.15 2.10 -7.11
CA GLY A 47 -4.55 2.04 -6.70
C GLY A 47 -4.95 0.68 -6.15
N GLN A 48 -4.01 -0.21 -5.82
CA GLN A 48 -4.31 -1.49 -5.20
C GLN A 48 -4.58 -1.32 -3.71
N PHE A 49 -5.54 -2.08 -3.21
CA PHE A 49 -5.86 -2.13 -1.78
C PHE A 49 -4.67 -2.65 -0.97
N VAL A 50 -4.24 -1.87 0.02
CA VAL A 50 -3.20 -2.25 0.98
C VAL A 50 -3.83 -2.75 2.28
N THR A 51 -4.68 -1.93 2.89
CA THR A 51 -5.36 -2.23 4.16
C THR A 51 -6.53 -1.28 4.42
N LEU A 52 -7.38 -1.61 5.39
CA LEU A 52 -8.32 -0.66 5.98
C LEU A 52 -7.60 0.21 7.03
N PHE A 53 -7.93 1.50 7.06
CA PHE A 53 -7.41 2.46 8.02
C PHE A 53 -8.55 3.23 8.70
N PRO A 54 -8.43 3.56 10.00
CA PRO A 54 -9.43 4.34 10.69
C PRO A 54 -9.53 5.76 10.14
N ALA A 55 -10.75 6.28 10.01
CA ALA A 55 -11.03 7.62 9.51
C ALA A 55 -10.50 8.72 10.44
N GLU A 56 -10.31 8.43 11.73
CA GLU A 56 -9.66 9.33 12.68
C GLU A 56 -8.13 9.42 12.50
N ALA A 57 -7.51 8.56 11.68
CA ALA A 57 -6.09 8.66 11.38
C ALA A 57 -5.80 9.92 10.58
N THR A 58 -4.74 10.64 10.95
CA THR A 58 -4.33 11.83 10.20
C THR A 58 -3.57 11.45 8.92
N PRO A 59 -3.47 12.36 7.94
CA PRO A 59 -2.65 12.15 6.74
C PRO A 59 -1.18 11.81 7.08
N GLU A 60 -0.60 12.40 8.12
CA GLU A 60 0.78 12.12 8.54
C GLU A 60 0.96 10.69 9.05
N ILE A 61 0.03 10.22 9.88
CA ILE A 61 0.06 8.84 10.39
C ILE A 61 -0.16 7.86 9.25
N THR A 62 -1.07 8.17 8.33
CA THR A 62 -1.36 7.34 7.16
C THR A 62 -0.14 7.26 6.23
N ALA A 63 0.51 8.40 5.95
CA ALA A 63 1.74 8.44 5.16
C ALA A 63 2.89 7.68 5.84
N ALA A 64 3.04 7.80 7.16
CA ALA A 64 4.06 7.06 7.91
C ALA A 64 3.82 5.54 7.85
N ALA A 65 2.57 5.11 8.02
CA ALA A 65 2.18 3.71 7.91
C ALA A 65 2.44 3.15 6.50
N TYR A 66 2.09 3.91 5.46
CA TYR A 66 2.38 3.52 4.09
C TYR A 66 3.88 3.39 3.82
N ARG A 67 4.71 4.32 4.32
CA ARG A 67 6.18 4.23 4.18
C ARG A 67 6.73 2.98 4.84
N LEU A 68 6.23 2.59 6.01
CA LEU A 68 6.63 1.35 6.69
C LEU A 68 6.23 0.10 5.87
N TYR A 69 5.02 0.09 5.32
CA TYR A 69 4.58 -0.96 4.40
C TYR A 69 5.49 -1.06 3.17
N ALA A 70 5.74 0.06 2.48
CA ALA A 70 6.57 0.10 1.28
C ALA A 70 8.02 -0.34 1.56
N GLN A 71 8.58 0.05 2.72
CA GLN A 71 9.89 -0.43 3.15
C GLN A 71 9.90 -1.96 3.31
N GLY A 72 8.91 -2.52 4.00
CA GLY A 72 8.77 -3.97 4.15
C GLY A 72 8.63 -4.70 2.81
N LEU A 73 7.79 -4.17 1.92
CA LEU A 73 7.56 -4.72 0.58
C LEU A 73 8.86 -4.71 -0.25
N HIS A 74 9.58 -3.59 -0.30
CA HIS A 74 10.85 -3.50 -1.03
C HIS A 74 11.90 -4.48 -0.49
N HIS A 75 11.98 -4.66 0.83
CA HIS A 75 12.87 -5.66 1.41
C HIS A 75 12.47 -7.09 1.00
N GLY A 76 11.17 -7.40 1.01
CA GLY A 76 10.64 -8.69 0.57
C GLY A 76 10.89 -8.96 -0.92
N LEU A 77 10.61 -7.99 -1.80
CA LEU A 77 10.84 -8.09 -3.24
C LEU A 77 12.32 -8.34 -3.55
N ARG A 78 13.23 -7.58 -2.95
CA ARG A 78 14.68 -7.78 -3.14
C ARG A 78 15.13 -9.16 -2.68
N ALA A 79 14.64 -9.65 -1.54
CA ALA A 79 14.95 -11.00 -1.08
C ALA A 79 14.42 -12.07 -2.05
N GLY A 80 13.23 -11.87 -2.61
CA GLY A 80 12.64 -12.73 -3.63
C GLY A 80 13.43 -12.73 -4.94
N GLU A 81 13.85 -11.56 -5.42
CA GLU A 81 14.69 -11.40 -6.61
C GLU A 81 16.06 -12.07 -6.44
N GLU A 82 16.72 -11.89 -5.30
CA GLU A 82 17.99 -12.54 -5.00
C GLU A 82 17.85 -14.08 -5.01
N LEU A 83 16.77 -14.61 -4.44
CA LEU A 83 16.47 -16.04 -4.46
C LEU A 83 16.20 -16.53 -5.89
N ALA A 84 15.42 -15.80 -6.68
CA ALA A 84 15.12 -16.12 -8.07
C ALA A 84 16.40 -16.13 -8.92
N TRP A 85 17.26 -15.12 -8.79
CA TRP A 85 18.56 -15.08 -9.46
C TRP A 85 19.49 -16.21 -9.02
N SER A 86 19.47 -16.57 -7.73
CA SER A 86 20.25 -17.71 -7.22
C SER A 86 19.80 -19.03 -7.87
N LYS A 87 18.48 -19.27 -7.93
CA LYS A 87 17.91 -20.45 -8.61
C LYS A 87 18.27 -20.48 -10.09
N LEU A 88 18.18 -19.35 -10.79
CA LEU A 88 18.53 -19.29 -12.21
C LEU A 88 20.01 -19.61 -12.44
N ARG A 89 20.91 -19.02 -11.65
CA ARG A 89 22.35 -19.33 -11.71
C ARG A 89 22.64 -20.80 -11.45
N HIS A 90 21.93 -21.41 -10.50
CA HIS A 90 22.03 -22.86 -10.26
C HIS A 90 21.59 -23.68 -11.48
N LEU A 91 20.43 -23.38 -12.07
CA LEU A 91 19.94 -24.09 -13.25
C LEU A 91 20.89 -23.95 -14.46
N ILE A 92 21.46 -22.76 -14.69
CA ILE A 92 22.45 -22.54 -15.74
C ILE A 92 23.75 -23.30 -15.44
N GLY A 93 24.22 -23.30 -14.19
CA GLY A 93 25.45 -24.00 -13.79
C GLY A 93 25.35 -25.53 -13.79
N VAL A 94 24.14 -26.08 -13.80
CA VAL A 94 23.87 -27.53 -13.89
C VAL A 94 23.64 -27.98 -15.34
N ALA A 95 23.55 -27.05 -16.31
CA ALA A 95 23.46 -27.42 -17.72
C ALA A 95 24.68 -28.26 -18.12
N PRO A 96 24.50 -29.53 -18.54
CA PRO A 96 25.62 -30.36 -18.91
C PRO A 96 26.29 -29.74 -20.14
N THR A 97 27.60 -29.54 -20.05
CA THR A 97 28.41 -29.21 -21.22
C THR A 97 28.39 -30.42 -22.14
N GLU A 98 27.44 -30.47 -23.07
CA GLU A 98 27.51 -31.40 -24.21
C GLU A 98 28.77 -31.04 -24.99
N ARG A 99 29.82 -31.84 -24.78
CA ARG A 99 31.01 -31.93 -25.64
C ARG A 99 30.92 -33.20 -26.47
#